data_AF-A0A542S0T4-F1
#
_entry.id   AF-A0A542S0T4-F1
#
_cell.length_a   1.000
_cell.length_b   1.000
_cell.length_c   1.000
_cell.angle_alpha   90.00
_cell.angle_beta   90.00
_cell.angle_gamma   90.00
#
_symmetry.space_group_name_H-M   'P 1'
#
loop_
_entity.id
_entity.type
_entity.pdbx_description
1 polymer ?
#
loop_
_entity_poly.entity_id
_entity_poly.type
_entity_poly.pdbx_seq_one_letter_code
_entity_poly.pdbx_strand_id
1 'polypeptide(L)' 'MARKGINQTTLAEQITMSRASLSDGLRGRRAFDTDELEEIGQVVEVDPIVFLLAGGVVAAAG' A
#
# COMPACT_ATOMS: atom_id res chain seq x y z
N MET A 1 -19.31 8.80 -5.46
CA MET A 1 -17.97 9.43 -5.37
C MET A 1 -17.03 8.60 -6.23
N ALA A 2 -16.41 9.19 -7.25
CA ALA A 2 -15.47 8.45 -8.10
C ALA A 2 -14.17 8.24 -7.32
N ARG A 3 -13.76 6.98 -7.08
CA ARG A 3 -12.42 6.66 -6.54
C ARG A 3 -11.40 7.29 -7.48
N LYS A 4 -10.73 8.35 -7.05
CA LYS A 4 -9.64 8.97 -7.79
C LYS A 4 -8.51 7.96 -7.83
N GLY A 5 -8.32 7.28 -8.97
CA GLY A 5 -7.25 6.33 -9.13
C GLY A 5 -5.90 7.04 -8.98
N ILE A 6 -5.21 6.80 -7.87
CA ILE A 6 -3.83 7.25 -7.68
C ILE A 6 -2.93 6.28 -8.42
N ASN A 7 -2.06 6.80 -9.28
CA ASN A 7 -1.07 5.96 -9.96
C ASN A 7 0.05 5.55 -8.97
N GLN A 8 0.71 4.43 -9.24
CA GLN A 8 1.74 3.89 -8.33
C GLN A 8 2.91 4.86 -8.09
N THR A 9 3.21 5.77 -9.02
CA THR A 9 4.27 6.78 -8.87
C THR A 9 3.91 7.75 -7.76
N THR A 10 2.70 8.33 -7.85
CA THR A 10 2.19 9.30 -6.89
C THR A 10 1.98 8.67 -5.52
N LEU A 11 1.58 7.39 -5.46
CA LEU A 11 1.47 6.68 -4.19
C LEU A 11 2.84 6.50 -3.54
N ALA A 12 3.84 6.02 -4.29
CA ALA A 12 5.21 5.83 -3.81
C ALA A 12 5.84 7.14 -3.30
N GLU A 13 5.62 8.24 -4.02
CA GLU A 13 6.10 9.57 -3.63
C GLU A 13 5.46 10.08 -2.33
N GLN A 14 4.17 9.82 -2.11
CA GLN A 14 3.46 10.30 -0.92
C GLN A 14 3.79 9.53 0.37
N ILE A 15 4.04 8.23 0.26
CA ILE A 15 4.40 7.36 1.41
C ILE A 15 5.93 7.21 1.56
N THR A 16 6.70 8.12 0.93
CA THR A 16 8.17 8.16 1.00
C THR A 16 8.84 6.80 0.71
N MET A 17 8.20 5.96 -0.11
CA MET A 17 8.65 4.61 -0.41
C MET A 17 9.21 4.54 -1.84
N SER A 18 10.22 3.71 -2.05
CA SER A 18 10.69 3.45 -3.42
C SER A 18 9.59 2.77 -4.26
N ARG A 19 9.48 3.14 -5.54
CA ARG A 19 8.55 2.48 -6.48
C ARG A 19 8.81 0.97 -6.59
N ALA A 20 10.06 0.55 -6.43
CA ALA A 20 10.43 -0.87 -6.43
C ALA A 20 9.82 -1.59 -5.21
N SER A 21 10.00 -1.02 -4.01
CA SER A 21 9.44 -1.54 -2.77
C SER A 21 7.91 -1.61 -2.79
N LEU A 22 7.25 -0.57 -3.30
CA LEU A 22 5.79 -0.54 -3.46
C LEU A 22 5.33 -1.62 -4.46
N SER A 23 6.02 -1.76 -5.59
CA SER A 23 5.72 -2.77 -6.61
C SER A 23 5.93 -4.20 -6.08
N ASP A 24 6.97 -4.42 -5.28
CA ASP A 24 7.23 -5.70 -4.63
C ASP A 24 6.17 -6.05 -3.61
N GLY A 25 5.70 -5.08 -2.84
CA GLY A 25 4.60 -5.27 -1.89
C GLY A 25 3.26 -5.56 -2.57
N LEU A 26 2.93 -4.80 -3.63
CA LEU A 26 1.71 -5.03 -4.43
C LEU A 26 1.72 -6.38 -5.19
N ARG A 27 2.91 -6.91 -5.50
CA ARG A 27 3.07 -8.23 -6.11
C ARG A 27 3.18 -9.37 -5.09
N GLY A 28 3.11 -9.06 -3.79
CA GLY A 28 3.28 -10.02 -2.71
C GLY A 28 4.69 -10.61 -2.59
N ARG A 29 5.70 -10.00 -3.24
CA ARG A 29 7.12 -10.38 -3.11
C ARG A 29 7.75 -9.83 -1.83
N ARG A 30 7.16 -8.76 -1.31
CA ARG A 30 7.47 -8.13 -0.05
C ARG A 30 6.18 -8.01 0.75
N ALA A 31 6.29 -8.12 2.05
CA ALA A 31 5.21 -7.74 2.95
C ALA A 31 5.29 -6.26 3.28
N PHE A 32 4.13 -5.60 3.31
CA PHE A 32 4.03 -4.29 3.96
C PHE A 32 3.95 -4.48 5.47
N ASP A 33 4.65 -3.65 6.21
CA ASP A 33 4.44 -3.53 7.65
C ASP A 33 3.17 -2.70 7.95
N THR A 34 2.77 -2.65 9.22
CA THR A 34 1.54 -1.96 9.63
C THR A 34 1.60 -0.47 9.34
N ASP A 35 2.76 0.17 9.52
CA ASP A 35 2.93 1.62 9.32
C ASP A 35 2.82 1.96 7.82
N GLU A 36 3.44 1.17 6.95
CA GLU A 36 3.33 1.29 5.49
C GLU A 36 1.88 1.11 5.00
N LEU A 37 1.12 0.20 5.62
CA LEU A 37 -0.29 -0.03 5.29
C LEU A 37 -1.18 1.14 5.72
N GLU A 38 -0.91 1.74 6.88
CA GLU A 38 -1.61 2.94 7.33
C GLU A 38 -1.33 4.12 6.42
N GLU A 39 -0.07 4.35 6.05
CA GLU A 39 0.30 5.42 5.12
C GLU A 39 -0.33 5.23 3.74
N ILE A 40 -0.31 4.00 3.19
CA ILE A 40 -0.98 3.68 1.93
C ILE A 40 -2.49 3.93 2.05
N GLY A 41 -3.12 3.44 3.10
CA GLY A 41 -4.56 3.58 3.35
C GLY A 41 -5.00 5.04 3.45
N GLN A 42 -4.20 5.89 4.10
CA GLN A 42 -4.43 7.33 4.17
C GLN A 42 -4.38 7.98 2.78
N VAL A 43 -3.39 7.63 1.96
CA VAL A 43 -3.21 8.21 0.62
C VAL A 43 -4.32 7.76 -0.34
N VAL A 44 -4.67 6.48 -0.32
CA VAL A 44 -5.72 5.95 -1.22
C VAL A 44 -7.14 6.16 -0.70
N GLU A 45 -7.29 6.73 0.50
CA GLU A 45 -8.57 6.88 1.22
C GLU A 45 -9.30 5.53 1.37
N VAL A 46 -8.55 4.47 1.69
CA VAL A 46 -9.06 3.11 1.89
C VAL A 46 -8.64 2.60 3.26
N ASP A 47 -9.56 1.91 3.93
CA ASP A 47 -9.27 1.21 5.17
C ASP A 47 -8.13 0.18 4.94
N PRO A 48 -7.06 0.17 5.78
CA PRO A 48 -5.95 -0.76 5.65
C PRO A 48 -6.40 -2.22 5.52
N ILE A 49 -7.43 -2.65 6.26
CA ILE A 49 -7.97 -4.01 6.19
C ILE A 49 -8.54 -4.30 4.79
N VAL A 50 -9.22 -3.32 4.19
CA VAL A 50 -9.76 -3.44 2.83
C VAL A 50 -8.63 -3.50 1.80
N PHE A 51 -7.55 -2.74 1.99
CA PHE A 51 -6.36 -2.81 1.14
C PHE A 51 -5.71 -4.21 1.19
N LEU A 52 -5.64 -4.81 2.37
CA LEU A 52 -5.14 -6.18 2.56
C LEU A 52 -5.99 -7.22 1.84
N LEU A 53 -7.31 -7.15 2.03
CA LEU A 53 -8.25 -8.05 1.35
C LEU A 53 -8.22 -7.89 -0.18
N ALA A 54 -7.85 -6.72 -0.68
CA ALA A 54 -7.70 -6.45 -2.11
C ALA A 54 -6.37 -6.98 -2.70
N GLY A 55 -5.50 -7.58 -1.89
CA GLY A 55 -4.23 -8.19 -2.33
C GLY A 55 -2.98 -7.61 -1.70
N GLY A 56 -3.09 -6.70 -0.72
CA GLY A 56 -1.97 -6.30 0.11
C GLY A 56 -1.53 -7.48 1.00
N VAL A 57 -0.32 -7.98 0.83
CA VAL A 57 0.22 -9.06 1.68
C VAL A 57 0.82 -8.44 2.94
N VAL A 58 0.33 -8.84 4.13
CA VAL A 58 0.98 -8.56 5.42
C VAL A 58 1.93 -9.70 5.76
N ALA A 59 3.17 -9.39 6.12
CA ALA A 59 3.94 -10.24 7.02
C ALA A 59 3.58 -9.73 8.40
N ALA A 60 2.76 -10.49 9.12
CA ALA A 60 2.68 -10.31 10.55
C ALA A 60 4.08 -10.67 11.09
N ALA A 61 4.84 -9.66 11.52
CA ALA A 61 6.08 -9.89 12.25
C ALA A 61 5.70 -10.53 13.61
N GLY A 62 6.18 -11.74 13.82
CA GLY A 62 6.24 -12.38 15.14
C GLY A 62 7.56 -12.08 15.83
#